data_AF-A0A1J4J3B8-F1
#
_entry.id   AF-A0A1J4J3B8-F1
#
_cell.length_a   1.000
_cell.length_b   1.000
_cell.length_c   1.000
_cell.angle_alpha   90.00
_cell.angle_beta   90.00
_cell.angle_gamma   90.00
#
_symmetry.space_group_name_H-M   'P 1'
#
loop_
_entity.id
_entity.type
_entity.pdbx_description
1 polymer ?
#
loop_
_entity_poly.entity_id
_entity_poly.type
_entity_poly.pdbx_seq_one_letter_code
_entity_poly.pdbx_strand_id
1 'polypeptide(L)'
;MDEFEKNIKILKEIQVLIITAIENNEMSLEANVQTILNYLELIQLKSNFVIYEGLLQFLSHISLVKFMFAANFTIIKLIIKELITKYELGDIFHSSTLFSIFKENKILLLFLHENNIIDFSLIEKEINFLYLCDDRSMKSRHFFLFFLPEIAQRNSKLYDKLLTFYGLNSNDISNYKSQTQNPWEMREYGYSHDEIAHIIRNDDLDAFLSYRAQNNLNLNAKLWSSFLENNHDMNPIDRISLLEYSMSFRSVKIFKFLWQNKVMYDKISLRYGIIGGNHEILNIIEEDTIYNPFLLFYEEAIKYHHIDIVNYLFDFYSINMSILEKVRCFQEWFYYTGIYDAIQNNINKNLVYSWIPNHIISCTSCQQYLYYTFFLNQSDFNINNINEVIDYHF
;
A
#
# COMPACT_ATOMS: atom_id res chain seq x y z
N MET A 1 -23.78 -0.42 22.14
CA MET A 1 -22.75 -0.76 21.14
C MET A 1 -21.49 -1.00 21.93
N ASP A 2 -20.87 -2.15 21.78
CA ASP A 2 -19.57 -2.42 22.40
C ASP A 2 -18.55 -1.37 21.91
N GLU A 3 -17.57 -1.02 22.74
CA GLU A 3 -16.58 0.02 22.43
C GLU A 3 -15.81 -0.31 21.15
N PHE A 4 -15.47 -1.59 20.96
CA PHE A 4 -14.85 -2.07 19.73
C PHE A 4 -15.73 -1.85 18.50
N GLU A 5 -17.01 -2.19 18.59
CA GLU A 5 -17.98 -2.01 17.49
C GLU A 5 -18.12 -0.52 17.14
N LYS A 6 -18.14 0.36 18.15
CA LYS A 6 -18.12 1.82 17.96
C LYS A 6 -16.84 2.28 17.26
N ASN A 7 -15.67 1.75 17.64
CA ASN A 7 -14.41 2.13 17.04
C ASN A 7 -14.29 1.67 15.58
N ILE A 8 -14.72 0.44 15.28
CA ILE A 8 -14.80 -0.08 13.91
C ILE A 8 -15.72 0.79 13.04
N LYS A 9 -16.86 1.24 13.58
CA LYS A 9 -17.77 2.14 12.86
C LYS A 9 -17.07 3.45 12.46
N ILE A 10 -16.38 4.09 13.41
CA ILE A 10 -15.67 5.35 13.15
C ILE A 10 -14.56 5.13 12.10
N LEU A 11 -13.78 4.05 12.22
CA LEU A 11 -12.73 3.73 11.24
C LEU A 11 -13.30 3.42 9.85
N LYS A 12 -14.46 2.76 9.76
CA LYS A 12 -15.19 2.60 8.49
C LYS A 12 -15.55 3.95 7.88
N GLU A 13 -16.08 4.89 8.67
CA GLU A 13 -16.46 6.22 8.19
C GLU A 13 -15.23 7.00 7.69
N ILE A 14 -14.11 6.94 8.42
CA ILE A 14 -12.82 7.51 7.99
C ILE A 14 -12.34 6.86 6.68
N GLN A 15 -12.38 5.54 6.59
CA GLN A 15 -11.95 4.77 5.43
C GLN A 15 -12.72 5.21 4.18
N VAL A 16 -14.05 5.31 4.28
CA VAL A 16 -14.92 5.78 3.19
C VAL A 16 -14.57 7.20 2.79
N LEU A 17 -14.43 8.13 3.76
CA LEU A 17 -14.10 9.52 3.46
C LEU A 17 -12.77 9.67 2.71
N ILE A 18 -11.73 8.96 3.14
CA ILE A 18 -10.41 9.00 2.50
C ILE A 18 -10.45 8.39 1.10
N ILE A 19 -11.11 7.23 0.92
CA ILE A 19 -11.22 6.59 -0.40
C ILE A 19 -11.99 7.50 -1.35
N THR A 20 -13.13 8.05 -0.92
CA THR A 20 -13.90 8.99 -1.73
C THR A 20 -13.08 10.23 -2.08
N ALA A 21 -12.33 10.80 -1.15
CA ALA A 21 -11.45 11.94 -1.43
C ALA A 21 -10.36 11.61 -2.46
N ILE A 22 -9.80 10.40 -2.40
CA ILE A 22 -8.77 9.91 -3.34
C ILE A 22 -9.35 9.68 -4.73
N GLU A 23 -10.57 9.16 -4.83
CA GLU A 23 -11.18 8.78 -6.11
C GLU A 23 -11.99 9.91 -6.76
N ASN A 24 -12.32 10.96 -6.00
CA ASN A 24 -13.10 12.09 -6.49
C ASN A 24 -12.25 13.09 -7.26
N ASN A 25 -12.32 13.02 -8.59
CA ASN A 25 -11.67 13.94 -9.53
C ASN A 25 -12.43 15.28 -9.73
N GLU A 26 -13.63 15.44 -9.17
CA GLU A 26 -14.47 16.64 -9.35
C GLU A 26 -14.18 17.73 -8.29
N MET A 27 -13.81 17.34 -7.07
CA MET A 27 -13.50 18.28 -6.00
C MET A 27 -12.04 18.74 -6.05
N SER A 28 -11.79 19.96 -5.58
CA SER A 28 -10.41 20.40 -5.35
C SER A 28 -9.77 19.57 -4.23
N LEU A 29 -8.46 19.39 -4.33
CA LEU A 29 -7.68 18.64 -3.36
C LEU A 29 -7.78 19.23 -1.94
N GLU A 30 -7.90 20.55 -1.81
CA GLU A 30 -8.15 21.23 -0.53
C GLU A 30 -9.54 20.90 0.04
N ALA A 31 -10.59 20.88 -0.79
CA ALA A 31 -11.95 20.56 -0.36
C ALA A 31 -12.06 19.10 0.13
N ASN A 32 -11.40 18.18 -0.59
CA ASN A 32 -11.27 16.78 -0.22
C ASN A 32 -10.63 16.62 1.17
N VAL A 33 -9.47 17.24 1.37
CA VAL A 33 -8.75 17.20 2.66
C VAL A 33 -9.58 17.85 3.77
N GLN A 34 -10.21 19.01 3.53
CA GLN A 34 -10.98 19.72 4.56
C GLN A 34 -12.19 18.92 5.04
N THR A 35 -12.84 18.16 4.17
CA THR A 35 -13.96 17.27 4.54
C THR A 35 -13.50 16.22 5.55
N ILE A 36 -12.32 15.63 5.32
CA ILE A 36 -11.71 14.66 6.25
C ILE A 36 -11.38 15.35 7.57
N LEU A 37 -10.69 16.49 7.55
CA LEU A 37 -10.29 17.20 8.78
C LEU A 37 -11.50 17.62 9.64
N ASN A 38 -12.59 18.08 9.02
CA ASN A 38 -13.82 18.42 9.74
C ASN A 38 -14.37 17.20 10.50
N TYR A 39 -14.32 16.02 9.88
CA TYR A 39 -14.75 14.79 10.53
C TYR A 39 -13.79 14.37 11.66
N LEU A 40 -12.47 14.49 11.45
CA LEU A 40 -11.46 14.19 12.48
C LEU A 40 -11.61 15.10 13.73
N GLU A 41 -11.97 16.36 13.53
CA GLU A 41 -12.30 17.29 14.61
C GLU A 41 -13.56 16.87 15.36
N LEU A 42 -14.62 16.52 14.63
CA LEU A 42 -15.90 16.09 15.20
C LEU A 42 -15.75 14.88 16.14
N ILE A 43 -14.91 13.91 15.75
CA ILE A 43 -14.63 12.71 16.56
C ILE A 43 -13.59 12.93 17.65
N GLN A 44 -13.06 14.16 17.79
CA GLN A 44 -12.02 14.52 18.75
C GLN A 44 -10.80 13.59 18.66
N LEU A 45 -10.24 13.43 17.45
CA LEU A 45 -9.21 12.42 17.14
C LEU A 45 -8.07 12.36 18.16
N LYS A 46 -7.54 13.52 18.62
CA LYS A 46 -6.44 13.59 19.60
C LYS A 46 -6.72 12.80 20.89
N SER A 47 -7.97 12.80 21.33
CA SER A 47 -8.39 12.17 22.58
C SER A 47 -8.67 10.68 22.42
N ASN A 48 -8.62 10.14 21.19
CA ASN A 48 -8.94 8.76 20.89
C ASN A 48 -7.77 8.06 20.19
N PHE A 49 -6.82 7.61 21.01
CA PHE A 49 -5.60 6.94 20.54
C PHE A 49 -5.88 5.73 19.62
N VAL A 50 -6.89 4.91 19.95
CA VAL A 50 -7.28 3.72 19.17
C VAL A 50 -7.65 4.11 17.73
N ILE A 51 -8.48 5.15 17.59
CA ILE A 51 -8.92 5.62 16.27
C ILE A 51 -7.78 6.31 15.53
N TYR A 52 -6.95 7.07 16.23
CA TYR A 52 -5.82 7.77 15.64
C TYR A 52 -4.80 6.77 15.08
N GLU A 53 -4.41 5.76 15.84
CA GLU A 53 -3.51 4.72 15.34
C GLU A 53 -4.13 3.95 14.16
N GLY A 54 -5.42 3.58 14.24
CA GLY A 54 -6.13 2.91 13.13
C GLY A 54 -6.14 3.75 11.85
N LEU A 55 -6.33 5.07 11.96
CA LEU A 55 -6.19 5.99 10.84
C LEU A 55 -4.77 5.98 10.25
N LEU A 56 -3.73 6.02 11.09
CA LEU A 56 -2.34 6.01 10.62
C LEU A 56 -1.98 4.71 9.89
N GLN A 57 -2.41 3.57 10.43
CA GLN A 57 -2.25 2.26 9.80
C GLN A 57 -2.93 2.21 8.43
N PHE A 58 -4.18 2.70 8.36
CA PHE A 58 -4.90 2.78 7.10
C PHE A 58 -4.24 3.74 6.10
N LEU A 59 -3.76 4.91 6.55
CA LEU A 59 -3.00 5.84 5.70
C LEU A 59 -1.72 5.20 5.17
N SER A 60 -1.01 4.44 5.99
CA SER A 60 0.18 3.69 5.56
C SER A 60 -0.16 2.69 4.46
N HIS A 61 -1.19 1.86 4.64
CA HIS A 61 -1.63 0.90 3.63
C HIS A 61 -2.13 1.56 2.34
N ILE A 62 -3.08 2.49 2.44
CA ILE A 62 -3.69 3.11 1.27
C ILE A 62 -2.66 3.89 0.44
N SER A 63 -1.63 4.42 1.10
CA SER A 63 -0.51 5.09 0.42
C SER A 63 0.42 4.17 -0.36
N LEU A 64 0.34 2.85 -0.14
CA LEU A 64 1.07 1.85 -0.93
C LEU A 64 0.22 1.38 -2.11
N VAL A 65 -1.08 1.12 -1.87
CA VAL A 65 -1.95 0.49 -2.88
C VAL A 65 -2.64 1.50 -3.81
N LYS A 66 -3.04 2.69 -3.34
CA LYS A 66 -3.61 3.77 -4.18
C LYS A 66 -2.55 4.76 -4.67
N PHE A 67 -1.27 4.45 -4.49
CA PHE A 67 -0.13 5.25 -4.92
C PHE A 67 -0.08 5.48 -6.43
N MET A 68 -0.84 4.75 -7.25
CA MET A 68 -0.69 4.76 -8.72
C MET A 68 -0.98 6.11 -9.40
N PHE A 69 -1.51 7.10 -8.67
CA PHE A 69 -1.73 8.46 -9.16
C PHE A 69 -1.11 9.49 -8.21
N ALA A 70 -0.31 10.41 -8.75
CA ALA A 70 0.44 11.39 -7.95
C ALA A 70 -0.47 12.29 -7.09
N ALA A 71 -1.68 12.59 -7.58
CA ALA A 71 -2.70 13.34 -6.84
C ALA A 71 -3.14 12.62 -5.55
N ASN A 72 -3.32 11.29 -5.60
CA ASN A 72 -3.75 10.48 -4.46
C ASN A 72 -2.73 10.57 -3.33
N PHE A 73 -1.45 10.47 -3.68
CA PHE A 73 -0.38 10.57 -2.71
C PHE A 73 -0.24 11.97 -2.11
N THR A 74 -0.56 13.00 -2.90
CA THR A 74 -0.61 14.39 -2.43
C THR A 74 -1.67 14.57 -1.35
N ILE A 75 -2.87 13.99 -1.53
CA ILE A 75 -3.93 14.00 -0.50
C ILE A 75 -3.44 13.38 0.80
N ILE A 76 -2.81 12.19 0.72
CA ILE A 76 -2.28 11.49 1.91
C ILE A 76 -1.21 12.31 2.61
N LYS A 77 -0.24 12.87 1.87
CA LYS A 77 0.79 13.76 2.42
C LYS A 77 0.19 14.96 3.13
N LEU A 78 -0.86 15.56 2.56
CA LEU A 78 -1.56 16.69 3.20
C LEU A 78 -2.29 16.27 4.47
N ILE A 79 -2.98 15.13 4.48
CA ILE A 79 -3.60 14.61 5.70
C ILE A 79 -2.53 14.43 6.78
N ILE A 80 -1.40 13.77 6.47
CA ILE A 80 -0.31 13.57 7.44
C ILE A 80 0.28 14.92 7.91
N LYS A 81 0.46 15.89 7.01
CA LYS A 81 0.93 17.24 7.37
C LYS A 81 -0.01 17.94 8.37
N GLU A 82 -1.31 17.80 8.17
CA GLU A 82 -2.33 18.35 9.07
C GLU A 82 -2.34 17.59 10.40
N LEU A 83 -2.13 16.26 10.36
CA LEU A 83 -1.97 15.45 11.57
C LEU A 83 -0.75 15.89 12.39
N ILE A 84 0.36 16.23 11.73
CA ILE A 84 1.55 16.78 12.38
C ILE A 84 1.26 18.13 13.03
N THR A 85 0.68 19.06 12.27
CA THR A 85 0.58 20.47 12.69
C THR A 85 -0.60 20.76 13.61
N LYS A 86 -1.76 20.13 13.38
CA LYS A 86 -2.99 20.36 14.13
C LYS A 86 -3.28 19.27 15.14
N TYR A 87 -2.90 18.02 14.84
CA TYR A 87 -3.22 16.86 15.67
C TYR A 87 -2.07 16.36 16.54
N GLU A 88 -0.94 17.08 16.61
CA GLU A 88 0.17 16.78 17.52
C GLU A 88 0.72 15.35 17.35
N LEU A 89 0.77 14.87 16.10
CA LEU A 89 1.20 13.50 15.77
C LEU A 89 2.49 13.07 16.48
N GLY A 90 3.49 13.96 16.49
CA GLY A 90 4.81 13.69 17.10
C GLY A 90 4.82 13.72 18.63
N ASP A 91 3.84 14.35 19.27
CA ASP A 91 3.72 14.38 20.73
C ASP A 91 2.92 13.18 21.26
N ILE A 92 1.94 12.71 20.47
CA ILE A 92 1.07 11.59 20.84
C ILE A 92 1.75 10.24 20.61
N PHE A 93 2.49 10.10 19.49
CA PHE A 93 3.12 8.84 19.12
C PHE A 93 4.64 8.92 19.22
N HIS A 94 5.23 7.91 19.85
CA HIS A 94 6.68 7.76 19.85
C HIS A 94 7.20 7.52 18.42
N SER A 95 8.37 8.08 18.10
CA SER A 95 8.97 8.02 16.76
C SER A 95 9.18 6.59 16.25
N SER A 96 9.49 5.63 17.13
CA SER A 96 9.60 4.21 16.75
C SER A 96 8.26 3.58 16.38
N THR A 97 7.16 4.02 16.99
CA THR A 97 5.81 3.56 16.63
C THR A 97 5.45 4.06 15.24
N LEU A 98 5.68 5.35 14.97
CA LEU A 98 5.45 5.94 13.64
C LEU A 98 6.34 5.28 12.58
N PHE A 99 7.61 5.02 12.90
CA PHE A 99 8.50 4.26 12.03
C PHE A 99 7.91 2.87 11.72
N SER A 100 7.48 2.11 12.73
CA SER A 100 6.90 0.77 12.53
C SER A 100 5.66 0.80 11.62
N ILE A 101 4.78 1.79 11.80
CA ILE A 101 3.57 1.96 10.98
C ILE A 101 3.93 2.24 9.52
N PHE A 102 4.90 3.13 9.28
CA PHE A 102 5.22 3.62 7.94
C PHE A 102 6.42 2.91 7.27
N LYS A 103 7.04 1.90 7.90
CA LYS A 103 8.30 1.31 7.44
C LYS A 103 8.28 0.76 6.02
N GLU A 104 7.12 0.32 5.55
CA GLU A 104 6.92 -0.20 4.20
C GLU A 104 6.78 0.92 3.15
N ASN A 105 6.44 2.14 3.56
CA ASN A 105 6.35 3.30 2.68
C ASN A 105 7.57 4.21 2.81
N LYS A 106 8.57 3.98 1.96
CA LYS A 106 9.84 4.73 1.94
C LYS A 106 9.65 6.23 1.75
N ILE A 107 8.61 6.65 1.02
CA ILE A 107 8.38 8.07 0.72
C ILE A 107 7.73 8.75 1.92
N LEU A 108 6.80 8.09 2.61
CA LEU A 108 6.25 8.63 3.86
C LEU A 108 7.28 8.61 4.99
N LEU A 109 8.16 7.62 5.06
CA LEU A 109 9.30 7.66 5.98
C LEU A 109 10.20 8.87 5.74
N LEU A 110 10.58 9.13 4.48
CA LEU A 110 11.37 10.31 4.13
C LEU A 110 10.62 11.60 4.52
N PHE A 111 9.33 11.68 4.18
CA PHE A 111 8.49 12.82 4.54
C PHE A 111 8.42 13.07 6.05
N LEU A 112 8.24 12.02 6.86
CA LEU A 112 8.23 12.12 8.32
C LEU A 112 9.59 12.53 8.87
N HIS A 113 10.68 12.05 8.27
CA HIS A 113 12.03 12.45 8.64
C HIS A 113 12.28 13.94 8.34
N GLU A 114 11.92 14.41 7.14
CA GLU A 114 12.06 15.81 6.71
C GLU A 114 11.26 16.78 7.59
N ASN A 115 10.14 16.31 8.17
CA ASN A 115 9.33 17.07 9.12
C ASN A 115 9.76 16.88 10.59
N ASN A 116 10.91 16.25 10.85
CA ASN A 116 11.46 15.98 12.19
C ASN A 116 10.54 15.16 13.10
N ILE A 117 9.69 14.30 12.53
CA ILE A 117 8.77 13.42 13.28
C ILE A 117 9.43 12.10 13.63
N ILE A 118 10.31 11.60 12.75
CA ILE A 118 11.14 10.42 13.02
C ILE A 118 12.62 10.76 12.85
N ASP A 119 13.44 10.15 13.69
CA ASP A 119 14.89 10.27 13.59
C ASP A 119 15.45 9.27 12.57
N PHE A 120 16.42 9.72 11.78
CA PHE A 120 17.02 8.91 10.72
C PHE A 120 17.74 7.67 11.27
N SER A 121 18.16 7.65 12.55
CA SER A 121 18.77 6.45 13.14
C SER A 121 17.84 5.24 13.15
N LEU A 122 16.51 5.42 13.08
CA LEU A 122 15.57 4.32 12.93
C LEU A 122 15.69 3.67 11.54
N ILE A 123 15.83 4.48 10.49
CA ILE A 123 16.07 4.01 9.12
C ILE A 123 17.45 3.33 9.04
N GLU A 124 18.49 3.89 9.65
CA GLU A 124 19.81 3.26 9.69
C GLU A 124 19.80 1.93 10.44
N LYS A 125 19.06 1.82 11.55
CA LYS A 125 18.90 0.58 12.31
C LYS A 125 18.24 -0.50 11.47
N GLU A 126 17.18 -0.17 10.75
CA GLU A 126 16.50 -1.10 9.84
C GLU A 126 17.45 -1.60 8.75
N ILE A 127 18.17 -0.69 8.09
CA ILE A 127 19.14 -1.07 7.06
C ILE A 127 20.24 -1.96 7.61
N ASN A 128 20.75 -1.66 8.81
CA ASN A 128 21.73 -2.50 9.47
C ASN A 128 21.14 -3.86 9.85
N PHE A 129 19.90 -3.92 10.32
CA PHE A 129 19.21 -5.17 10.64
C PHE A 129 19.09 -6.06 9.40
N LEU A 130 18.58 -5.51 8.28
CA LEU A 130 18.48 -6.22 7.00
C LEU A 130 19.84 -6.72 6.51
N TYR A 131 20.89 -5.90 6.66
CA TYR A 131 22.27 -6.31 6.37
C TYR A 131 22.76 -7.46 7.27
N LEU A 132 22.53 -7.39 8.58
CA LEU A 132 22.96 -8.40 9.55
C LEU A 132 22.23 -9.74 9.37
N CYS A 133 21.00 -9.71 8.87
CA CYS A 133 20.25 -10.90 8.48
C CYS A 133 20.75 -11.52 7.16
N ASP A 134 21.82 -10.99 6.54
CA ASP A 134 22.28 -11.30 5.18
C ASP A 134 21.13 -11.24 4.17
N ASP A 135 20.19 -10.31 4.38
CA ASP A 135 19.04 -10.16 3.49
C ASP A 135 19.46 -9.41 2.22
N ARG A 136 19.74 -10.23 1.19
CA ARG A 136 20.02 -9.76 -0.17
C ARG A 136 18.76 -9.67 -1.03
N SER A 137 17.58 -9.70 -0.41
CA SER A 137 16.32 -9.49 -1.13
C SER A 137 16.35 -8.17 -1.89
N MET A 138 15.64 -8.17 -3.01
CA MET A 138 15.47 -6.97 -3.82
C MET A 138 14.81 -5.84 -3.01
N LYS A 139 13.92 -6.19 -2.06
CA LYS A 139 13.26 -5.25 -1.15
C LYS A 139 14.30 -4.51 -0.30
N SER A 140 15.20 -5.22 0.35
CA SER A 140 16.24 -4.64 1.22
C SER A 140 17.23 -3.79 0.42
N ARG A 141 17.64 -4.27 -0.76
CA ARG A 141 18.45 -3.48 -1.69
C ARG A 141 17.74 -2.19 -2.12
N HIS A 142 16.46 -2.25 -2.47
CA HIS A 142 15.68 -1.07 -2.86
C HIS A 142 15.48 -0.08 -1.72
N PHE A 143 15.29 -0.58 -0.50
CA PHE A 143 15.19 0.27 0.69
C PHE A 143 16.50 1.05 0.92
N PHE A 144 17.64 0.36 0.85
CA PHE A 144 18.95 1.01 0.90
C PHE A 144 19.16 2.03 -0.23
N LEU A 145 18.87 1.66 -1.49
CA LEU A 145 19.06 2.55 -2.64
C LEU A 145 18.19 3.82 -2.57
N PHE A 146 17.00 3.71 -1.97
CA PHE A 146 16.11 4.86 -1.79
C PHE A 146 16.69 5.91 -0.82
N PHE A 147 17.27 5.46 0.30
CA PHE A 147 17.90 6.30 1.33
C PHE A 147 19.41 6.49 1.13
N LEU A 148 19.94 6.08 -0.02
CA LEU A 148 21.35 6.18 -0.35
C LEU A 148 21.92 7.60 -0.13
N PRO A 149 21.22 8.70 -0.52
CA PRO A 149 21.75 10.04 -0.33
C PRO A 149 21.95 10.41 1.14
N GLU A 150 21.00 10.08 2.01
CA GLU A 150 21.07 10.39 3.44
C GLU A 150 22.15 9.56 4.14
N ILE A 151 22.30 8.28 3.77
CA ILE A 151 23.33 7.39 4.32
C ILE A 151 24.73 7.87 3.90
N ALA A 152 24.90 8.26 2.64
CA ALA A 152 26.17 8.76 2.12
C ALA A 152 26.64 10.01 2.88
N GLN A 153 25.71 10.88 3.27
CA GLN A 153 26.01 12.09 4.03
C GLN A 153 26.31 11.82 5.51
N ARG A 154 25.59 10.88 6.14
CA ARG A 154 25.65 10.66 7.60
C ARG A 154 26.66 9.59 8.02
N ASN A 155 26.81 8.52 7.23
CA ASN A 155 27.56 7.33 7.64
C ASN A 155 28.31 6.69 6.45
N SER A 156 29.44 7.30 6.07
CA SER A 156 30.28 6.82 4.96
C SER A 156 30.77 5.37 5.12
N LYS A 157 31.03 4.93 6.36
CA LYS A 157 31.42 3.54 6.63
C LYS A 157 30.30 2.55 6.33
N LEU A 158 29.07 2.88 6.73
CA LEU A 158 27.90 2.05 6.41
C LEU A 158 27.63 2.06 4.90
N TYR A 159 27.73 3.23 4.26
CA TYR A 159 27.62 3.39 2.82
C TYR A 159 28.56 2.44 2.05
N ASP A 160 29.87 2.46 2.32
CA ASP A 160 30.85 1.61 1.63
C ASP A 160 30.60 0.11 1.86
N LYS A 161 30.20 -0.25 3.09
CA LYS A 161 29.83 -1.63 3.43
C LYS A 161 28.63 -2.11 2.62
N LEU A 162 27.58 -1.30 2.52
CA LEU A 162 26.35 -1.67 1.81
C LEU A 162 26.56 -1.70 0.29
N LEU A 163 27.36 -0.78 -0.27
CA LEU A 163 27.77 -0.87 -1.68
C LEU A 163 28.44 -2.20 -1.99
N THR A 164 29.40 -2.59 -1.13
CA THR A 164 30.10 -3.87 -1.27
C THR A 164 29.15 -5.06 -1.11
N PHE A 165 28.28 -5.02 -0.09
CA PHE A 165 27.33 -6.09 0.22
C PHE A 165 26.35 -6.35 -0.94
N TYR A 166 25.80 -5.29 -1.52
CA TYR A 166 24.88 -5.38 -2.66
C TYR A 166 25.58 -5.49 -4.02
N GLY A 167 26.91 -5.52 -4.05
CA GLY A 167 27.70 -5.63 -5.28
C GLY A 167 27.53 -4.42 -6.22
N LEU A 168 27.28 -3.24 -5.67
CA LEU A 168 27.09 -2.00 -6.42
C LEU A 168 28.44 -1.35 -6.74
N ASN A 169 28.66 -1.03 -8.02
CA ASN A 169 29.87 -0.36 -8.49
C ASN A 169 29.61 1.13 -8.79
N SER A 170 30.68 1.87 -9.13
CA SER A 170 30.59 3.30 -9.46
C SER A 170 29.66 3.60 -10.63
N ASN A 171 29.51 2.68 -11.60
CA ASN A 171 28.61 2.85 -12.73
C ASN A 171 27.15 2.68 -12.31
N ASP A 172 26.85 1.77 -11.37
CA ASP A 172 25.49 1.64 -10.81
C ASP A 172 25.08 2.94 -10.10
N ILE A 173 26.01 3.53 -9.34
CA ILE A 173 25.79 4.80 -8.64
C ILE A 173 25.79 5.99 -9.60
N SER A 174 26.59 5.97 -10.66
CA SER A 174 26.55 7.02 -11.67
C SER A 174 25.26 6.96 -12.47
N ASN A 175 24.78 5.76 -12.83
CA ASN A 175 23.49 5.58 -13.49
C ASN A 175 22.34 6.06 -12.59
N TYR A 176 22.42 5.80 -11.28
CA TYR A 176 21.51 6.38 -10.29
C TYR A 176 21.52 7.92 -10.33
N LYS A 177 22.71 8.54 -10.42
CA LYS A 177 22.84 10.01 -10.48
C LYS A 177 22.49 10.60 -11.85
N SER A 178 22.73 9.87 -12.94
CA SER A 178 22.63 10.38 -14.32
C SER A 178 21.25 10.22 -14.92
N GLN A 179 20.39 9.38 -14.34
CA GLN A 179 18.99 9.28 -14.76
C GLN A 179 18.21 10.59 -14.52
N THR A 180 18.76 11.60 -13.82
CA THR A 180 18.18 12.95 -13.68
C THR A 180 19.19 14.09 -13.49
N GLN A 181 18.73 15.33 -13.67
CA GLN A 181 19.42 16.52 -13.19
C GLN A 181 19.34 16.68 -11.66
N ASN A 182 18.38 16.01 -10.99
CA ASN A 182 18.15 16.10 -9.54
C ASN A 182 17.56 14.78 -8.95
N PRO A 183 18.40 13.87 -8.40
CA PRO A 183 17.95 12.61 -7.79
C PRO A 183 16.94 12.79 -6.64
N TRP A 184 16.87 13.98 -6.05
CA TRP A 184 16.00 14.32 -4.94
C TRP A 184 14.53 14.45 -5.38
N GLU A 185 14.28 14.97 -6.59
CA GLU A 185 12.93 15.15 -7.15
C GLU A 185 12.26 13.80 -7.51
N MET A 186 13.07 12.79 -7.86
CA MET A 186 12.57 11.47 -8.28
C MET A 186 11.81 10.74 -7.17
N ARG A 187 12.24 10.94 -5.92
CA ARG A 187 11.67 10.28 -4.74
C ARG A 187 10.36 10.92 -4.31
N GLU A 188 10.07 12.13 -4.77
CA GLU A 188 8.82 12.81 -4.45
C GLU A 188 7.61 12.09 -5.05
N TYR A 189 7.76 11.61 -6.28
CA TYR A 189 6.71 10.94 -7.05
C TYR A 189 6.68 9.43 -6.87
N GLY A 190 7.78 8.79 -6.45
CA GLY A 190 7.81 7.36 -6.11
C GLY A 190 7.58 6.38 -7.25
N TYR A 191 7.74 6.78 -8.51
CA TYR A 191 7.59 5.90 -9.66
C TYR A 191 8.91 5.62 -10.36
N SER A 192 8.94 4.52 -11.12
CA SER A 192 10.02 4.28 -12.08
C SER A 192 10.11 5.41 -13.10
N HIS A 193 11.34 5.88 -13.36
CA HIS A 193 11.64 6.89 -14.38
C HIS A 193 11.96 6.27 -15.74
N ASP A 194 11.77 4.95 -15.87
CA ASP A 194 11.85 4.29 -17.17
C ASP A 194 10.87 4.97 -18.15
N GLU A 195 11.38 5.41 -19.30
CA GLU A 195 10.63 6.20 -20.27
C GLU A 195 9.37 5.45 -20.73
N ILE A 196 9.50 4.14 -20.98
CA ILE A 196 8.37 3.33 -21.37
C ILE A 196 7.34 3.19 -20.24
N ALA A 197 7.76 3.17 -18.98
CA ALA A 197 6.85 3.14 -17.84
C ALA A 197 6.09 4.48 -17.74
N HIS A 198 6.78 5.61 -17.94
CA HIS A 198 6.15 6.93 -17.98
C HIS A 198 5.12 7.05 -19.11
N ILE A 199 5.46 6.60 -20.32
CA ILE A 199 4.55 6.56 -21.47
C ILE A 199 3.29 5.73 -21.14
N ILE A 200 3.47 4.55 -20.53
CA ILE A 200 2.34 3.70 -20.15
C ILE A 200 1.46 4.40 -19.12
N ARG A 201 2.02 4.97 -18.06
CA ARG A 201 1.23 5.66 -17.00
C ARG A 201 0.38 6.81 -17.53
N ASN A 202 0.85 7.51 -18.57
CA ASN A 202 0.11 8.60 -19.20
C ASN A 202 -0.89 8.13 -20.27
N ASP A 203 -0.95 6.82 -20.54
CA ASP A 203 -1.72 6.21 -21.62
C ASP A 203 -1.48 6.86 -23.00
N ASP A 204 -0.23 7.25 -23.27
CA ASP A 204 0.18 7.92 -24.51
C ASP A 204 0.56 6.89 -25.58
N LEU A 205 -0.45 6.46 -26.35
CA LEU A 205 -0.27 5.47 -27.40
C LEU A 205 0.68 5.95 -28.51
N ASP A 206 0.69 7.23 -28.86
CA ASP A 206 1.52 7.76 -29.95
C ASP A 206 3.00 7.76 -29.55
N ALA A 207 3.30 8.18 -28.31
CA ALA A 207 4.63 8.06 -27.73
C ALA A 207 5.06 6.59 -27.61
N PHE A 208 4.15 5.70 -27.21
CA PHE A 208 4.42 4.26 -27.10
C PHE A 208 4.83 3.65 -28.45
N LEU A 209 4.10 3.96 -29.53
CA LEU A 209 4.40 3.48 -30.87
C LEU A 209 5.74 4.03 -31.38
N SER A 210 6.01 5.31 -31.10
CA SER A 210 7.28 5.97 -31.45
C SER A 210 8.46 5.34 -30.73
N TYR A 211 8.36 5.16 -29.41
CA TYR A 211 9.37 4.51 -28.58
C TYR A 211 9.64 3.09 -29.04
N ARG A 212 8.58 2.33 -29.36
CA ARG A 212 8.71 0.97 -29.88
C ARG A 212 9.48 0.92 -31.19
N ALA A 213 9.17 1.82 -32.13
CA ALA A 213 9.84 1.87 -33.43
C ALA A 213 11.33 2.23 -33.30
N GLN A 214 11.67 3.16 -32.40
CA GLN A 214 13.04 3.61 -32.18
C GLN A 214 13.90 2.56 -31.45
N ASN A 215 13.33 1.86 -30.48
CA ASN A 215 14.06 0.94 -29.60
C ASN A 215 13.90 -0.54 -29.97
N ASN A 216 13.17 -0.86 -31.04
CA ASN A 216 12.76 -2.23 -31.40
C ASN A 216 12.12 -2.97 -30.22
N LEU A 217 11.24 -2.30 -29.48
CA LEU A 217 10.65 -2.82 -28.25
C LEU A 217 9.83 -4.09 -28.53
N ASN A 218 10.17 -5.19 -27.86
CA ASN A 218 9.36 -6.39 -27.82
C ASN A 218 8.09 -6.12 -26.98
N LEU A 219 6.90 -6.40 -27.51
CA LEU A 219 5.64 -6.20 -26.79
C LEU A 219 5.49 -7.12 -25.56
N ASN A 220 6.21 -8.25 -25.53
CA ASN A 220 6.30 -9.15 -24.37
C ASN A 220 7.45 -8.78 -23.43
N ALA A 221 8.07 -7.60 -23.60
CA ALA A 221 9.09 -7.13 -22.67
C ALA A 221 8.52 -6.95 -21.26
N LYS A 222 9.42 -6.97 -20.29
CA LYS A 222 9.13 -6.70 -18.88
C LYS A 222 9.93 -5.49 -18.42
N LEU A 223 9.32 -4.67 -17.57
CA LEU A 223 9.95 -3.50 -16.97
C LEU A 223 10.92 -3.93 -15.89
N TRP A 224 12.03 -3.21 -15.77
CA TRP A 224 12.95 -3.42 -14.66
C TRP A 224 12.32 -2.94 -13.35
N SER A 225 12.59 -3.68 -12.29
CA SER A 225 12.20 -3.28 -10.95
C SER A 225 12.93 -1.98 -10.58
N SER A 226 12.23 -1.10 -9.87
CA SER A 226 12.73 0.23 -9.53
C SER A 226 12.73 0.40 -8.01
N PHE A 227 13.84 0.89 -7.45
CA PHE A 227 13.90 1.19 -6.02
C PHE A 227 12.96 2.33 -5.60
N LEU A 228 12.48 3.13 -6.56
CA LEU A 228 11.52 4.21 -6.34
C LEU A 228 10.11 3.67 -6.12
N GLU A 229 9.75 2.55 -6.77
CA GLU A 229 8.41 1.97 -6.65
C GLU A 229 8.23 1.40 -5.23
N ASN A 230 7.21 1.90 -4.53
CA ASN A 230 6.83 1.47 -3.19
C ASN A 230 5.84 0.31 -3.18
N ASN A 231 5.02 0.18 -4.22
CA ASN A 231 4.05 -0.90 -4.30
C ASN A 231 4.74 -2.20 -4.75
N HIS A 232 4.70 -3.22 -3.88
CA HIS A 232 5.31 -4.52 -4.16
C HIS A 232 4.68 -5.28 -5.33
N ASP A 233 3.39 -5.11 -5.59
CA ASP A 233 2.73 -5.75 -6.73
C ASP A 233 3.20 -5.12 -8.05
N MET A 234 3.52 -3.82 -8.04
CA MET A 234 4.06 -3.10 -9.21
C MET A 234 5.55 -3.28 -9.40
N ASN A 235 6.24 -3.80 -8.38
CA ASN A 235 7.68 -3.98 -8.35
C ASN A 235 8.09 -5.42 -8.00
N PRO A 236 7.52 -6.44 -8.68
CA PRO A 236 7.76 -7.83 -8.32
C PRO A 236 9.18 -8.26 -8.73
N ILE A 237 9.70 -9.29 -8.04
CA ILE A 237 11.02 -9.87 -8.32
C ILE A 237 11.11 -10.34 -9.78
N ASP A 238 10.05 -10.96 -10.29
CA ASP A 238 10.02 -11.53 -11.65
C ASP A 238 9.73 -10.53 -12.77
N ARG A 239 9.73 -9.23 -12.43
CA ARG A 239 9.41 -8.09 -13.30
C ARG A 239 7.98 -8.11 -13.83
N ILE A 240 7.42 -6.91 -13.96
CA ILE A 240 6.07 -6.70 -14.49
C ILE A 240 6.12 -6.53 -16.02
N SER A 241 5.23 -7.21 -16.75
CA SER A 241 5.14 -7.05 -18.21
C SER A 241 4.51 -5.70 -18.59
N LEU A 242 4.72 -5.27 -19.84
CA LEU A 242 4.07 -4.05 -20.35
C LEU A 242 2.53 -4.14 -20.27
N LEU A 243 1.97 -5.33 -20.53
CA LEU A 243 0.54 -5.56 -20.45
C LEU A 243 0.02 -5.45 -19.01
N GLU A 244 0.66 -6.13 -18.06
CA GLU A 244 0.31 -6.06 -16.63
C GLU A 244 0.45 -4.64 -16.08
N TYR A 245 1.50 -3.92 -16.47
CA TYR A 245 1.69 -2.54 -16.09
C TYR A 245 0.58 -1.64 -16.66
N SER A 246 0.20 -1.83 -17.93
CA SER A 246 -0.90 -1.07 -18.54
C SER A 246 -2.25 -1.32 -17.86
N MET A 247 -2.52 -2.55 -17.41
CA MET A 247 -3.73 -2.89 -16.66
C MET A 247 -3.75 -2.18 -15.30
N SER A 248 -2.62 -2.23 -14.58
CA SER A 248 -2.49 -1.66 -13.24
C SER A 248 -2.62 -0.13 -13.24
N PHE A 249 -2.07 0.54 -14.24
CA PHE A 249 -2.13 2.00 -14.36
C PHE A 249 -3.34 2.53 -15.12
N ARG A 250 -4.32 1.65 -15.43
CA ARG A 250 -5.56 2.02 -16.15
C ARG A 250 -5.29 2.61 -17.53
N SER A 251 -4.21 2.20 -18.19
CA SER A 251 -3.77 2.70 -19.49
C SER A 251 -4.57 2.05 -20.62
N VAL A 252 -5.82 2.47 -20.78
CA VAL A 252 -6.81 1.82 -21.65
C VAL A 252 -6.33 1.71 -23.11
N LYS A 253 -5.78 2.78 -23.68
CA LYS A 253 -5.35 2.79 -25.09
C LYS A 253 -4.19 1.83 -25.32
N ILE A 254 -3.17 1.89 -24.46
CA ILE A 254 -2.00 1.01 -24.58
C ILE A 254 -2.38 -0.44 -24.27
N PHE A 255 -3.21 -0.67 -23.25
CA PHE A 255 -3.76 -1.99 -22.94
C PHE A 255 -4.44 -2.60 -24.18
N LYS A 256 -5.39 -1.88 -24.80
CA LYS A 256 -6.09 -2.34 -26.00
C LYS A 256 -5.14 -2.66 -27.14
N PHE A 257 -4.13 -1.82 -27.36
CA PHE A 257 -3.11 -2.07 -28.37
C PHE A 257 -2.34 -3.37 -28.10
N LEU A 258 -1.85 -3.57 -26.87
CA LEU A 258 -1.13 -4.80 -26.48
C LEU A 258 -2.03 -6.03 -26.59
N TRP A 259 -3.27 -5.92 -26.14
CA TRP A 259 -4.29 -6.97 -26.17
C TRP A 259 -4.60 -7.41 -27.61
N GLN A 260 -4.88 -6.46 -28.51
CA GLN A 260 -5.14 -6.73 -29.93
C GLN A 260 -3.94 -7.36 -30.66
N ASN A 261 -2.72 -7.04 -30.22
CA ASN A 261 -1.50 -7.67 -30.73
C ASN A 261 -1.20 -9.04 -30.10
N LYS A 262 -2.12 -9.59 -29.31
CA LYS A 262 -2.02 -10.93 -28.69
C LYS A 262 -0.74 -11.11 -27.87
N VAL A 263 -0.39 -10.08 -27.11
CA VAL A 263 0.70 -10.15 -26.12
C VAL A 263 0.40 -11.29 -25.15
N MET A 264 1.44 -12.05 -24.79
CA MET A 264 1.31 -13.18 -23.90
C MET A 264 0.95 -12.70 -22.49
N TYR A 265 0.01 -13.41 -21.86
CA TYR A 265 -0.36 -13.23 -20.48
C TYR A 265 -0.64 -14.61 -19.86
N ASP A 266 -0.55 -14.69 -18.54
CA ASP A 266 -0.99 -15.88 -17.81
C ASP A 266 -2.22 -15.55 -16.94
N LYS A 267 -2.77 -16.58 -16.29
CA LYS A 267 -3.93 -16.43 -15.41
C LYS A 267 -3.67 -15.41 -14.28
N ILE A 268 -2.44 -15.33 -13.77
CA ILE A 268 -2.05 -14.42 -12.68
C ILE A 268 -1.98 -12.98 -13.19
N SER A 269 -1.59 -12.76 -14.46
CA SER A 269 -1.59 -11.43 -15.08
C SER A 269 -2.94 -10.72 -14.99
N LEU A 270 -4.06 -11.46 -14.98
CA LEU A 270 -5.39 -10.85 -14.94
C LEU A 270 -5.69 -10.11 -13.63
N ARG A 271 -4.98 -10.45 -12.53
CA ARG A 271 -5.12 -9.73 -11.25
C ARG A 271 -4.78 -8.24 -11.39
N TYR A 272 -3.90 -7.88 -12.33
CA TYR A 272 -3.49 -6.50 -12.55
C TYR A 272 -4.62 -5.63 -13.13
N GLY A 273 -5.61 -6.23 -13.80
CA GLY A 273 -6.85 -5.55 -14.18
C GLY A 273 -7.66 -5.11 -12.96
N ILE A 274 -7.71 -5.96 -11.93
CA ILE A 274 -8.40 -5.67 -10.66
C ILE A 274 -7.58 -4.68 -9.83
N ILE A 275 -6.26 -4.83 -9.76
CA ILE A 275 -5.35 -3.86 -9.13
C ILE A 275 -5.58 -2.47 -9.71
N GLY A 276 -5.62 -2.35 -11.05
CA GLY A 276 -5.93 -1.09 -11.70
C GLY A 276 -7.36 -0.63 -11.40
N GLY A 277 -8.34 -1.52 -11.48
CA GLY A 277 -9.74 -1.19 -11.17
C GLY A 277 -10.38 -0.27 -12.22
N ASN A 278 -10.03 -0.47 -13.50
CA ASN A 278 -10.67 0.22 -14.62
C ASN A 278 -11.76 -0.69 -15.22
N HIS A 279 -13.02 -0.26 -15.14
CA HIS A 279 -14.18 -1.04 -15.63
C HIS A 279 -14.09 -1.44 -17.10
N GLU A 280 -13.53 -0.59 -17.96
CA GLU A 280 -13.40 -0.89 -19.39
C GLU A 280 -12.38 -2.00 -19.65
N ILE A 281 -11.22 -1.96 -18.97
CA ILE A 281 -10.22 -3.03 -19.02
C ILE A 281 -10.82 -4.33 -18.47
N LEU A 282 -11.53 -4.26 -17.36
CA LEU A 282 -12.15 -5.41 -16.73
C LEU A 282 -13.21 -6.09 -17.61
N ASN A 283 -14.08 -5.31 -18.26
CA ASN A 283 -15.07 -5.82 -19.20
C ASN A 283 -14.40 -6.54 -20.39
N ILE A 284 -13.32 -5.97 -20.94
CA ILE A 284 -12.56 -6.62 -22.03
C ILE A 284 -11.99 -7.97 -21.57
N ILE A 285 -11.41 -8.03 -20.37
CA ILE A 285 -10.87 -9.29 -19.82
C ILE A 285 -11.99 -10.31 -19.59
N GLU A 286 -13.14 -9.88 -19.09
CA GLU A 286 -14.29 -10.75 -18.83
C GLU A 286 -14.87 -11.33 -20.13
N GLU A 287 -14.95 -10.52 -21.20
CA GLU A 287 -15.49 -10.94 -22.50
C GLU A 287 -14.52 -11.83 -23.30
N ASP A 288 -13.22 -11.52 -23.27
CA ASP A 288 -12.23 -12.15 -24.16
C ASP A 288 -11.49 -13.33 -23.54
N THR A 289 -11.65 -13.60 -22.25
CA THR A 289 -10.92 -14.69 -21.58
C THR A 289 -11.83 -15.80 -21.07
N ILE A 290 -11.32 -17.03 -21.07
CA ILE A 290 -12.01 -18.18 -20.46
C ILE A 290 -11.95 -18.18 -18.93
N TYR A 291 -11.12 -17.31 -18.36
CA TYR A 291 -10.92 -17.20 -16.93
C TYR A 291 -11.85 -16.13 -16.40
N ASN A 292 -12.47 -16.39 -15.26
CA ASN A 292 -13.18 -15.35 -14.53
C ASN A 292 -12.19 -14.73 -13.52
N PRO A 293 -11.51 -13.61 -13.85
CA PRO A 293 -10.47 -13.03 -12.98
C PRO A 293 -11.03 -12.59 -11.63
N PHE A 294 -12.28 -12.19 -11.64
CA PHE A 294 -13.07 -11.75 -10.51
C PHE A 294 -13.20 -12.81 -9.42
N LEU A 295 -13.56 -14.06 -9.77
CA LEU A 295 -13.61 -15.17 -8.82
C LEU A 295 -12.23 -15.57 -8.28
N LEU A 296 -11.18 -15.32 -9.06
CA LEU A 296 -9.82 -15.76 -8.75
C LEU A 296 -9.07 -14.78 -7.85
N PHE A 297 -9.36 -13.48 -7.98
CA PHE A 297 -8.58 -12.40 -7.38
C PHE A 297 -9.46 -11.34 -6.72
N TYR A 298 -10.65 -11.69 -6.23
CA TYR A 298 -11.53 -10.75 -5.52
C TYR A 298 -10.85 -10.08 -4.32
N GLU A 299 -9.91 -10.78 -3.68
CA GLU A 299 -9.08 -10.27 -2.59
C GLU A 299 -8.26 -9.04 -3.00
N GLU A 300 -7.81 -8.96 -4.26
CA GLU A 300 -7.08 -7.79 -4.76
C GLU A 300 -8.00 -6.55 -4.81
N ALA A 301 -9.29 -6.72 -5.11
CA ALA A 301 -10.25 -5.62 -5.07
C ALA A 301 -10.42 -5.08 -3.64
N ILE A 302 -10.36 -5.96 -2.64
CA ILE A 302 -10.43 -5.57 -1.22
C ILE A 302 -9.13 -4.90 -0.79
N LYS A 303 -7.98 -5.51 -1.09
CA LYS A 303 -6.65 -4.98 -0.79
C LYS A 303 -6.46 -3.57 -1.35
N TYR A 304 -6.88 -3.36 -2.59
CA TYR A 304 -6.80 -2.06 -3.27
C TYR A 304 -8.00 -1.16 -3.00
N HIS A 305 -8.94 -1.57 -2.14
CA HIS A 305 -10.14 -0.81 -1.80
C HIS A 305 -10.93 -0.30 -3.01
N HIS A 306 -11.13 -1.13 -4.04
CA HIS A 306 -12.06 -0.84 -5.13
C HIS A 306 -13.46 -1.30 -4.72
N ILE A 307 -14.12 -0.48 -3.90
CA ILE A 307 -15.39 -0.83 -3.25
C ILE A 307 -16.48 -1.16 -4.27
N ASP A 308 -16.53 -0.42 -5.37
CA ASP A 308 -17.45 -0.64 -6.48
C ASP A 308 -17.25 -2.02 -7.13
N ILE A 309 -16.00 -2.43 -7.36
CA ILE A 309 -15.66 -3.76 -7.87
C ILE A 309 -16.05 -4.81 -6.83
N VAL A 310 -15.70 -4.63 -5.55
CA VAL A 310 -16.09 -5.57 -4.47
C VAL A 310 -17.61 -5.77 -4.43
N ASN A 311 -18.39 -4.70 -4.56
CA ASN A 311 -19.85 -4.78 -4.56
C ASN A 311 -20.37 -5.51 -5.82
N TYR A 312 -19.84 -5.17 -7.00
CA TYR A 312 -20.18 -5.86 -8.24
C TYR A 312 -19.91 -7.38 -8.14
N LEU A 313 -18.77 -7.75 -7.54
CA LEU A 313 -18.40 -9.13 -7.29
C LEU A 313 -19.38 -9.87 -6.37
N PHE A 314 -19.85 -9.22 -5.31
CA PHE A 314 -20.76 -9.86 -4.36
C PHE A 314 -22.18 -9.96 -4.90
N ASP A 315 -22.64 -8.91 -5.61
CA ASP A 315 -24.01 -8.86 -6.11
C ASP A 315 -24.19 -9.75 -7.35
N PHE A 316 -23.28 -9.69 -8.32
CA PHE A 316 -23.42 -10.40 -9.59
C PHE A 316 -23.00 -11.87 -9.49
N TYR A 317 -21.87 -12.14 -8.83
CA TYR A 317 -21.31 -13.49 -8.73
C TYR A 317 -21.73 -14.25 -7.47
N SER A 318 -22.56 -13.64 -6.61
CA SER A 318 -22.99 -14.23 -5.33
C SER A 318 -21.81 -14.72 -4.49
N ILE A 319 -20.66 -14.05 -4.60
CA ILE A 319 -19.48 -14.37 -3.78
C ILE A 319 -19.81 -13.95 -2.35
N ASN A 320 -19.80 -14.93 -1.43
CA ASN A 320 -20.02 -14.66 -0.02
C ASN A 320 -18.75 -14.98 0.77
N MET A 321 -18.07 -13.92 1.23
CA MET A 321 -16.94 -14.08 2.15
C MET A 321 -17.43 -14.62 3.49
N SER A 322 -16.78 -15.69 3.94
CA SER A 322 -16.88 -16.15 5.31
C SER A 322 -16.46 -15.05 6.28
N ILE A 323 -16.90 -15.17 7.54
CA ILE A 323 -16.49 -14.25 8.61
C ILE A 323 -14.96 -14.26 8.75
N LEU A 324 -14.31 -15.41 8.55
CA LEU A 324 -12.86 -15.55 8.69
C LEU A 324 -12.13 -14.76 7.61
N GLU A 325 -12.59 -14.82 6.36
CA GLU A 325 -12.03 -14.02 5.27
C GLU A 325 -12.20 -12.53 5.54
N LYS A 326 -13.36 -12.09 6.07
CA LYS A 326 -13.57 -10.69 6.46
C LYS A 326 -12.64 -10.23 7.57
N VAL A 327 -12.42 -11.07 8.59
CA VAL A 327 -11.48 -10.79 9.68
C VAL A 327 -10.05 -10.70 9.15
N ARG A 328 -9.64 -11.62 8.27
CA ARG A 328 -8.31 -11.58 7.63
C ARG A 328 -8.13 -10.31 6.79
N CYS A 329 -9.08 -9.99 5.90
CA CYS A 329 -9.04 -8.78 5.09
C CYS A 329 -9.00 -7.50 5.93
N PHE A 330 -9.70 -7.50 7.07
CA PHE A 330 -9.63 -6.40 8.03
C PHE A 330 -8.22 -6.26 8.64
N GLN A 331 -7.59 -7.36 9.04
CA GLN A 331 -6.26 -7.34 9.65
C GLN A 331 -5.14 -6.98 8.68
N GLU A 332 -5.20 -7.52 7.45
CA GLU A 332 -4.15 -7.35 6.46
C GLU A 332 -4.28 -6.03 5.70
N TRP A 333 -5.52 -5.64 5.35
CA TRP A 333 -5.80 -4.54 4.44
C TRP A 333 -6.77 -3.50 5.02
N PHE A 334 -7.03 -3.55 6.32
CA PHE A 334 -7.86 -2.54 6.99
C PHE A 334 -9.26 -2.40 6.37
N TYR A 335 -9.86 -3.52 5.96
CA TYR A 335 -11.20 -3.55 5.37
C TYR A 335 -12.32 -3.34 6.42
N TYR A 336 -12.38 -2.14 7.00
CA TYR A 336 -13.33 -1.76 8.05
C TYR A 336 -14.79 -1.90 7.62
N THR A 337 -15.12 -1.59 6.36
CA THR A 337 -16.48 -1.78 5.82
C THR A 337 -16.94 -3.22 5.96
N GLY A 338 -16.14 -4.18 5.50
CA GLY A 338 -16.52 -5.59 5.51
C GLY A 338 -16.69 -6.16 6.91
N ILE A 339 -15.78 -5.82 7.84
CA ILE A 339 -15.88 -6.32 9.22
C ILE A 339 -17.04 -5.66 9.98
N TYR A 340 -17.28 -4.36 9.76
CA TYR A 340 -18.44 -3.68 10.37
C TYR A 340 -19.74 -4.32 9.93
N ASP A 341 -19.90 -4.56 8.61
CA ASP A 341 -21.10 -5.17 8.06
C ASP A 341 -21.26 -6.61 8.56
N ALA A 342 -20.15 -7.34 8.77
CA ALA A 342 -20.18 -8.65 9.41
C ALA A 342 -20.67 -8.58 10.87
N ILE A 343 -20.29 -7.55 11.64
CA ILE A 343 -20.75 -7.37 13.02
C ILE A 343 -22.24 -7.01 13.06
N GLN A 344 -22.73 -6.21 12.10
CA GLN A 344 -24.15 -5.81 12.05
C GLN A 344 -25.07 -6.94 11.58
N ASN A 345 -24.64 -7.71 10.57
CA ASN A 345 -25.53 -8.68 9.89
C ASN A 345 -25.52 -10.08 10.52
N ASN A 346 -24.57 -10.40 11.40
CA ASN A 346 -24.49 -11.74 11.99
C ASN A 346 -25.33 -11.89 13.26
N ILE A 347 -26.16 -12.93 13.27
CA ILE A 347 -26.99 -13.37 14.41
C ILE A 347 -26.12 -13.75 15.62
N ASN A 348 -24.83 -14.06 15.42
CA ASN A 348 -23.92 -14.48 16.47
C ASN A 348 -22.65 -13.61 16.50
N LYS A 349 -22.78 -12.40 17.08
CA LYS A 349 -21.64 -11.50 17.36
C LYS A 349 -20.49 -12.21 18.11
N ASN A 350 -20.82 -13.19 18.95
CA ASN A 350 -19.84 -13.97 19.69
C ASN A 350 -18.93 -14.82 18.77
N LEU A 351 -19.41 -15.26 17.60
CA LEU A 351 -18.55 -15.94 16.63
C LEU A 351 -17.49 -15.00 16.07
N VAL A 352 -17.87 -13.79 15.66
CA VAL A 352 -16.92 -12.77 15.19
C VAL A 352 -15.89 -12.46 16.28
N TYR A 353 -16.36 -12.24 17.51
CA TYR A 353 -15.52 -11.93 18.67
C TYR A 353 -14.63 -13.08 19.14
N SER A 354 -15.00 -14.35 18.89
CA SER A 354 -14.13 -15.49 19.22
C SER A 354 -13.03 -15.73 18.19
N TRP A 355 -13.23 -15.33 16.92
CA TRP A 355 -12.26 -15.57 15.84
C TRP A 355 -11.20 -14.49 15.76
N ILE A 356 -11.58 -13.24 16.02
CA ILE A 356 -10.67 -12.10 16.08
C ILE A 356 -9.45 -12.44 16.96
N PRO A 357 -9.61 -12.93 18.21
CA PRO A 357 -8.52 -13.31 19.08
C PRO A 357 -7.51 -14.30 18.52
N ASN A 358 -8.02 -15.45 18.04
CA ASN A 358 -7.18 -16.52 17.54
C ASN A 358 -6.39 -16.07 16.31
N HIS A 359 -7.01 -15.24 15.46
CA HIS A 359 -6.35 -14.82 14.24
C HIS A 359 -5.31 -13.73 14.47
N ILE A 360 -5.55 -12.78 15.38
CA ILE A 360 -4.54 -11.75 15.71
C ILE A 360 -3.31 -12.39 16.34
N ILE A 361 -3.49 -13.37 17.21
CA ILE A 361 -2.38 -14.10 17.84
C ILE A 361 -1.52 -14.81 16.80
N SER A 362 -2.15 -15.39 15.77
CA SER A 362 -1.42 -16.01 14.66
C SER A 362 -0.79 -15.02 13.68
N CYS A 363 -1.14 -13.72 13.76
CA CYS A 363 -0.75 -12.70 12.79
C CYS A 363 0.24 -11.71 13.43
N THR A 364 1.52 -12.06 13.37
CA THR A 364 2.61 -11.25 13.95
C THR A 364 2.77 -9.86 13.30
N SER A 365 2.18 -9.64 12.13
CA SER A 365 2.19 -8.37 11.40
C SER A 365 1.13 -7.38 11.87
N CYS A 366 0.11 -7.82 12.63
CA CYS A 366 -1.04 -6.98 12.96
C CYS A 366 -0.90 -6.36 14.37
N GLN A 367 -0.18 -5.24 14.44
CA GLN A 367 0.10 -4.51 15.69
C GLN A 367 -0.88 -3.36 15.95
N GLN A 368 -2.17 -3.50 15.66
CA GLN A 368 -3.13 -2.42 16.00
C GLN A 368 -3.51 -2.46 17.48
N TYR A 369 -3.39 -1.33 18.17
CA TYR A 369 -3.87 -1.08 19.51
C TYR A 369 -5.37 -1.36 19.69
N LEU A 370 -6.17 -1.17 18.63
CA LEU A 370 -7.57 -1.58 18.59
C LEU A 370 -7.77 -3.05 18.97
N TYR A 371 -6.87 -3.92 18.55
CA TYR A 371 -6.94 -5.34 18.88
C TYR A 371 -6.62 -5.59 20.34
N TYR A 372 -5.51 -5.05 20.85
CA TYR A 372 -5.12 -5.24 22.23
C TYR A 372 -6.20 -4.74 23.21
N THR A 373 -6.82 -3.58 22.93
CA THR A 373 -7.93 -3.08 23.75
C THR A 373 -9.16 -4.00 23.70
N PHE A 374 -9.51 -4.50 22.51
CA PHE A 374 -10.60 -5.46 22.36
C PHE A 374 -10.34 -6.75 23.17
N PHE A 375 -9.14 -7.31 23.06
CA PHE A 375 -8.71 -8.51 23.77
C PHE A 375 -8.77 -8.37 25.28
N LEU A 376 -8.17 -7.30 25.82
CA LEU A 376 -8.07 -7.09 27.26
C LEU A 376 -9.44 -6.88 27.91
N ASN A 377 -10.45 -6.52 27.13
CA ASN A 377 -11.82 -6.32 27.58
C ASN A 377 -12.69 -7.60 27.47
N GLN A 378 -12.20 -8.71 26.93
CA GLN A 378 -12.94 -9.98 26.89
C GLN A 378 -12.80 -10.73 28.22
N SER A 379 -13.92 -10.93 28.95
CA SER A 379 -13.93 -11.63 30.25
C SER A 379 -13.49 -13.09 30.18
N ASP A 380 -13.71 -13.73 29.04
CA ASP A 380 -13.57 -15.18 28.88
C ASP A 380 -12.24 -15.56 28.21
N PHE A 381 -11.42 -14.57 27.84
CA PHE A 381 -10.15 -14.81 27.18
C PHE A 381 -9.04 -15.09 28.21
N ASN A 382 -8.60 -16.34 28.29
CA ASN A 382 -7.44 -16.73 29.10
C ASN A 382 -6.22 -16.90 28.20
N ILE A 383 -5.27 -15.96 28.28
CA ILE A 383 -4.00 -16.02 27.53
C ILE A 383 -3.21 -17.30 27.81
N ASN A 384 -3.41 -17.93 28.97
CA ASN A 384 -2.73 -19.17 29.35
C ASN A 384 -3.39 -20.43 28.79
N ASN A 385 -4.59 -20.34 28.21
CA ASN A 385 -5.24 -21.51 27.59
C ASN A 385 -4.63 -21.86 26.23
N ILE A 386 -3.90 -20.92 25.62
CA ILE A 386 -3.17 -21.16 24.38
C ILE A 386 -1.80 -21.66 24.82
N ASN A 387 -1.62 -22.99 24.89
CA ASN A 387 -0.37 -23.67 25.28
C ASN A 387 0.76 -23.50 24.23
N GLU A 388 0.80 -22.36 23.54
CA GLU A 388 1.84 -22.00 22.59
C GLU A 388 2.50 -20.72 23.11
N VAL A 389 3.79 -20.79 23.38
CA VAL A 389 4.60 -19.58 23.57
C VAL A 389 4.62 -18.87 22.23
N ILE A 390 3.86 -17.78 22.11
CA ILE A 390 3.89 -16.93 20.93
C ILE A 390 5.23 -16.20 20.96
N ASP A 391 6.17 -16.65 20.14
CA ASP A 391 7.50 -16.05 20.03
C ASP A 391 7.36 -14.71 19.28
N TYR A 392 7.30 -13.59 20.03
CA TYR A 392 7.35 -12.26 19.45
C TYR A 392 8.79 -11.93 19.08
N HIS A 393 9.19 -12.22 17.85
CA HIS A 393 10.41 -11.65 17.30
C HIS A 393 10.16 -10.18 16.98
N PHE A 394 10.66 -9.30 17.85
CA PHE A 394 10.67 -7.84 17.70
C PHE A 394 11.80 -7.36 16.79
#